data_AF-A0A125K439-F1
#
_entry.id   AF-A0A125K439-F1
#
_cell.length_a   1.000
_cell.length_b   1.000
_cell.length_c   1.000
_cell.angle_alpha   90.00
_cell.angle_beta   90.00
_cell.angle_gamma   90.00
#
_symmetry.space_group_name_H-M   'P 1'
#
loop_
_entity.id
_entity.type
_entity.pdbx_description
1 polymer ?
#
loop_
_entity_poly.entity_id
_entity_poly.type
_entity_poly.pdbx_seq_one_letter_code
_entity_poly.pdbx_strand_id
1 'polypeptide(L)' 'MIRDWLGMRIRTKEVMRNGYVEMAAGSIATVTGIGVGLELKFEPCSCCGMRAFMTRIHGSAVEPIGIDDTGANHAE' A
#
# COMPACT_ATOMS: atom_id res chain seq x y z
N MET A 1 5.05 9.93 -12.75
CA MET A 1 4.21 10.89 -12.00
C MET A 1 3.28 10.11 -11.06
N ILE A 2 2.67 10.74 -10.04
CA ILE A 2 1.75 10.05 -9.11
C ILE A 2 0.59 9.35 -9.85
N ARG A 3 0.19 9.88 -11.02
CA ARG A 3 -0.87 9.34 -11.88
C ARG A 3 -0.55 7.93 -12.42
N ASP A 4 0.74 7.59 -12.52
CA ASP A 4 1.19 6.28 -13.00
C ASP A 4 1.15 5.22 -11.90
N TRP A 5 0.77 5.58 -10.68
CA TRP A 5 0.79 4.66 -9.54
C TRP A 5 -0.45 3.77 -9.46
N LEU A 6 -1.44 3.96 -10.32
CA LEU A 6 -2.66 3.16 -10.31
C LEU A 6 -2.31 1.68 -10.55
N GLY A 7 -2.73 0.80 -9.64
CA GLY A 7 -2.41 -0.62 -9.68
C GLY A 7 -1.03 -0.98 -9.10
N MET A 8 -0.19 -0.02 -8.74
CA MET A 8 1.11 -0.30 -8.12
C MET A 8 0.93 -0.75 -6.67
N ARG A 9 1.83 -1.64 -6.24
CA ARG A 9 2.01 -1.92 -4.82
C ARG A 9 2.85 -0.80 -4.19
N ILE A 10 2.48 -0.41 -2.99
CA ILE A 10 3.19 0.58 -2.20
C ILE A 10 3.46 0.04 -0.80
N ARG A 11 4.38 0.68 -0.09
CA ARG A 11 4.63 0.50 1.34
C ARG A 11 4.35 1.81 2.07
N THR A 12 3.69 1.75 3.22
CA THR A 12 3.51 2.91 4.09
C THR A 12 4.82 3.30 4.78
N LYS A 13 5.16 4.59 4.79
CA LYS A 13 6.36 5.10 5.50
C LYS A 13 6.08 5.43 6.96
N GLU A 14 4.82 5.63 7.29
CA GLU A 14 4.34 6.03 8.62
C GLU A 14 3.08 5.26 9.01
N VAL A 15 2.69 5.39 10.27
CA VAL A 15 1.43 4.82 10.77
C VAL A 15 0.26 5.58 10.14
N MET A 16 -0.63 4.86 9.46
CA MET A 16 -1.83 5.41 8.85
C MET A 16 -3.01 5.17 9.78
N ARG A 17 -3.72 6.21 10.18
CA ARG A 17 -4.88 6.07 11.06
C ARG A 17 -6.07 6.85 10.53
N ASN A 18 -7.24 6.24 10.64
CA ASN A 18 -8.53 6.93 10.56
C ASN A 18 -9.40 6.57 11.79
N GLY A 19 -10.66 7.01 11.81
CA GLY A 19 -11.57 6.74 12.93
C GLY A 19 -11.92 5.25 13.15
N TYR A 20 -11.55 4.35 12.22
CA TYR A 20 -11.93 2.94 12.23
C TYR A 20 -10.74 1.98 12.31
N VAL A 21 -9.59 2.36 11.74
CA VAL A 21 -8.46 1.48 11.48
C VAL A 21 -7.15 2.22 11.65
N GLU A 22 -6.17 1.52 12.23
CA GLU A 22 -4.77 1.92 12.28
C GLU A 22 -3.92 0.86 11.54
N MET A 23 -3.16 1.30 10.55
CA MET A 23 -2.22 0.48 9.78
C MET A 23 -0.80 0.89 10.14
N ALA A 24 0.04 -0.07 10.53
CA ALA A 24 1.42 0.19 10.91
C ALA A 24 2.26 0.72 9.71
N ALA A 25 3.34 1.45 10.01
CA ALA A 25 4.38 1.70 9.02
C ALA A 25 4.94 0.37 8.46
N GLY A 26 5.31 0.35 7.18
CA GLY A 26 5.73 -0.87 6.50
C GLY A 26 4.59 -1.73 5.95
N SER A 27 3.33 -1.35 6.19
CA SER A 27 2.16 -2.06 5.65
C SER A 27 2.10 -1.95 4.14
N ILE A 28 1.70 -3.05 3.48
CA ILE A 28 1.61 -3.13 2.03
C ILE A 28 0.17 -2.88 1.57
N ALA A 29 0.02 -2.05 0.55
CA ALA A 29 -1.25 -1.80 -0.10
C ALA A 29 -1.09 -1.68 -1.61
N THR A 30 -2.20 -1.82 -2.31
CA THR A 30 -2.31 -1.53 -3.75
C THR A 30 -3.05 -0.22 -3.94
N VAL A 31 -2.55 0.64 -4.82
CA VAL A 31 -3.23 1.88 -5.20
C VAL A 31 -4.40 1.53 -6.12
N THR A 32 -5.63 1.79 -5.68
CA THR A 32 -6.86 1.48 -6.43
C THR A 32 -7.52 2.70 -7.05
N GLY A 33 -7.05 3.90 -6.70
CA GLY A 33 -7.62 5.15 -7.18
C GLY A 33 -6.72 6.35 -6.92
N ILE A 34 -6.85 7.36 -7.77
CA ILE A 34 -6.05 8.58 -7.76
C ILE A 34 -6.99 9.77 -8.00
N GLY A 35 -7.05 10.69 -7.05
CA GLY A 35 -7.86 11.91 -7.14
C GLY A 35 -7.28 13.03 -6.29
N VAL A 36 -7.99 13.41 -5.22
CA VAL A 36 -7.50 14.33 -4.16
C VAL A 36 -6.43 13.70 -3.25
N GLY A 37 -5.95 12.51 -3.59
CA GLY A 37 -4.94 11.71 -2.91
C GLY A 37 -4.99 10.29 -3.45
N LEU A 38 -4.24 9.39 -2.83
CA LEU A 38 -4.24 7.96 -3.15
C LEU A 38 -5.38 7.25 -2.42
N GLU A 39 -5.99 6.30 -3.11
CA GLU A 39 -6.86 5.29 -2.53
C GLU A 39 -6.08 3.98 -2.42
N LEU A 40 -5.98 3.46 -1.21
CA LEU A 40 -5.17 2.30 -0.85
C LEU A 40 -6.07 1.15 -0.41
N LYS A 41 -5.83 -0.02 -0.99
CA LYS A 41 -6.37 -1.30 -0.55
C LYS A 41 -5.26 -2.10 0.11
N PHE A 42 -5.34 -2.29 1.42
CA PHE A 42 -4.34 -3.02 2.18
C PHE A 42 -4.49 -4.53 2.02
N GLU A 43 -3.35 -5.22 2.16
CA GLU A 43 -3.33 -6.68 2.26
C GLU A 43 -4.10 -7.15 3.52
N PRO A 44 -4.72 -8.34 3.49
CA PRO A 44 -5.48 -8.85 4.62
C PRO A 44 -4.60 -9.01 5.88
N CYS A 45 -5.10 -8.61 7.05
CA CYS A 45 -4.38 -8.82 8.31
C CYS A 45 -4.12 -10.32 8.52
N SER A 46 -2.88 -10.70 8.79
CA SER A 46 -2.53 -12.08 9.18
C SER A 46 -3.25 -12.54 10.46
N CYS A 47 -3.68 -11.60 11.29
CA CYS A 47 -4.36 -11.85 12.56
C CYS A 47 -5.84 -12.24 12.43
N CYS A 48 -6.57 -11.65 11.48
CA CYS A 48 -8.04 -11.75 11.41
C CYS A 48 -8.61 -11.75 9.99
N GLY A 49 -7.78 -11.64 8.96
CA GLY A 49 -8.20 -11.61 7.56
C GLY A 49 -8.88 -10.32 7.09
N MET A 50 -9.09 -9.34 7.98
CA MET A 50 -9.72 -8.06 7.60
C MET A 50 -8.86 -7.29 6.60
N ARG A 51 -9.54 -6.62 5.64
CA ARG A 51 -8.92 -5.75 4.64
C ARG A 51 -9.35 -4.31 4.87
N ALA A 52 -8.37 -3.41 4.99
CA ALA A 52 -8.62 -2.00 5.14
C ALA A 52 -8.58 -1.27 3.79
N PHE A 53 -9.43 -0.25 3.67
CA PHE A 53 -9.45 0.68 2.56
C PHE A 53 -9.27 2.09 3.12
N MET A 54 -8.32 2.86 2.59
CA MET A 54 -8.05 4.23 3.01
C MET A 54 -7.96 5.14 1.80
N THR A 55 -8.52 6.33 1.89
CA THR A 55 -8.53 7.32 0.80
C THR A 55 -7.89 8.62 1.26
N ARG A 56 -7.57 9.51 0.30
CA ARG A 56 -6.93 10.81 0.54
C ARG A 56 -5.52 10.70 1.15
N ILE A 57 -4.80 9.62 0.84
CA ILE A 57 -3.43 9.44 1.32
C ILE A 57 -2.48 10.27 0.46
N HIS A 58 -1.62 11.06 1.10
CA HIS A 58 -0.64 11.87 0.38
C HIS A 58 0.49 10.99 -0.17
N GLY A 59 0.94 11.24 -1.40
CA GLY A 59 1.98 10.43 -2.04
C GLY A 59 3.32 10.39 -1.29
N SER A 60 3.62 11.40 -0.47
CA SER A 60 4.83 11.39 0.36
C SER A 60 4.78 10.38 1.50
N ALA A 61 3.59 9.97 1.92
CA ALA A 61 3.35 9.07 3.06
C ALA A 61 3.59 7.59 2.69
N VAL A 62 3.77 7.30 1.39
CA VAL A 62 4.02 5.96 0.87
C VAL A 62 5.16 5.96 -0.15
N GLU A 63 5.69 4.78 -0.43
CA GLU A 63 6.68 4.56 -1.48
C GLU A 63 6.23 3.40 -2.38
N PRO A 64 6.43 3.50 -3.71
CA PRO A 64 6.19 2.38 -4.60
C PRO A 64 7.21 1.29 -4.29
N ILE A 65 6.71 0.08 -4.08
CA ILE A 65 7.57 -1.10 -4.08
C ILE A 65 7.53 -1.62 -5.52
N GLY A 66 8.69 -1.61 -6.19
CA GLY A 66 8.80 -2.10 -7.56
C GLY A 66 8.29 -3.54 -7.68
N ILE A 67 8.06 -4.00 -8.92
CA ILE A 67 7.75 -5.41 -9.18
C ILE A 67 9.00 -6.30 -8.94
N ASP A 68 10.17 -5.69 -8.71
CA ASP A 68 11.44 -6.37 -8.52
C ASP A 68 11.88 -6.31 -7.05
N ASP A 69 11.62 -7.40 -6.31
CA ASP A 69 12.59 -8.07 -5.42
C ASP A 69 11.88 -9.17 -4.59
N THR A 70 11.76 -10.37 -5.16
CA THR A 70 12.08 -11.67 -4.52
C THR A 70 11.78 -12.75 -5.55
N GLY A 71 12.80 -13.04 -6.36
CA GLY A 71 12.85 -14.15 -7.32
C GLY A 71 14.26 -14.41 -7.82
N ALA A 72 15.30 -14.05 -7.06
CA ALA A 72 16.64 -14.59 -7.29
C ALA A 72 16.75 -15.94 -6.54
N ASN A 73 17.01 -17.00 -7.31
CA ASN A 73 17.39 -18.38 -6.95
C ASN A 73 16.29 -19.40 -6.56
N HIS A 74 15.81 -20.13 -7.57
CA HIS A 74 15.83 -21.59 -7.55
C HIS A 74 16.15 -22.14 -8.95
N ALA A 75 16.86 -23.27 -8.97
CA ALA A 75 17.40 -24.09 -10.08
C ALA A 75 16.59 -24.08 -11.40
N GLU A 76 17.16 -24.35 -12.58
CA GLU A 76 18.13 -25.40 -12.98
C GLU A 76 18.77 -25.04 -14.34
#